data_AF-A0A9D7FP64-F1
#
_entry.id   AF-A0A9D7FP64-F1
#
_cell.length_a   1.000
_cell.length_b   1.000
_cell.length_c   1.000
_cell.angle_alpha   90.00
_cell.angle_beta   90.00
_cell.angle_gamma   90.00
#
_symmetry.space_group_name_H-M   'P 1'
#
loop_
_entity.id
_entity.type
_entity.pdbx_description
1 polymer ?
#
loop_
_entity_poly.entity_id
_entity_poly.type
_entity_poly.pdbx_seq_one_letter_code
_entity_poly.pdbx_strand_id
1 'polypeptide(L)' 'MQNQEGIRLQKVLAAAGVGSRRSCEELIEQGRVAVNGIKVNEQGRRVNPAIDLITV' A
#
# COMPACT_ATOMS: atom_id res chain seq x y z
N MET A 1 18.96 4.39 -12.55
CA MET A 1 18.52 5.05 -11.30
C MET A 1 17.00 5.13 -11.38
N GLN A 2 16.27 4.12 -10.89
CA GLN A 2 14.80 4.16 -10.95
C GLN A 2 14.32 5.13 -9.87
N ASN A 3 13.77 6.26 -10.32
CA ASN A 3 13.33 7.32 -9.46
C ASN A 3 12.26 6.76 -8.50
N GLN A 4 12.49 6.99 -7.23
CA GLN A 4 11.79 6.40 -6.10
C GLN A 4 10.42 7.09 -5.87
N GLU A 5 9.67 7.38 -6.94
CA GLU A 5 8.46 8.18 -6.86
C GLU A 5 7.29 7.35 -6.32
N GLY A 6 6.68 7.84 -5.25
CA GLY A 6 5.56 7.19 -4.58
C GLY A 6 5.77 7.00 -3.09
N ILE A 7 4.66 6.94 -2.36
CA ILE A 7 4.61 6.71 -0.93
C ILE A 7 4.47 5.20 -0.70
N ARG A 8 5.17 4.68 0.31
CA ARG A 8 5.02 3.27 0.70
C ARG A 8 3.56 2.96 1.04
N LEU A 9 3.04 1.86 0.50
CA LEU A 9 1.64 1.46 0.63
C LEU A 9 1.19 1.42 2.10
N GLN A 10 1.99 0.84 3.01
CA GLN A 10 1.66 0.81 4.44
C GLN A 10 1.61 2.20 5.11
N LYS A 11 2.31 3.20 4.56
CA LYS A 11 2.20 4.60 5.04
C LYS A 11 0.89 5.23 4.58
N VAL A 12 0.50 4.97 3.32
CA VAL A 12 -0.78 5.48 2.78
C VAL A 12 -1.96 4.87 3.53
N LEU A 13 -1.95 3.56 3.73
CA LEU A 13 -2.99 2.85 4.48
C LEU A 13 -3.11 3.36 5.93
N ALA A 14 -1.98 3.53 6.62
CA ALA A 14 -1.99 4.08 7.97
C ALA A 14 -2.48 5.54 8.03
N ALA A 15 -2.10 6.37 7.05
CA ALA A 15 -2.58 7.74 6.94
C ALA A 15 -4.09 7.82 6.66
N ALA A 16 -4.64 6.81 5.97
CA ALA A 16 -6.08 6.66 5.73
C ALA A 16 -6.84 6.06 6.93
N GLY A 17 -6.16 5.75 8.04
CA GLY A 17 -6.80 5.22 9.26
C GLY A 17 -7.11 3.73 9.23
N VAL A 18 -6.61 2.98 8.24
CA VAL A 18 -6.83 1.51 8.11
C VAL A 18 -6.24 0.75 9.29
N GLY A 19 -5.15 1.26 9.88
CA GLY A 19 -4.52 0.68 11.06
C GLY A 19 -3.13 1.25 11.30
N SER A 20 -2.37 0.63 12.20
CA SER A 20 -0.95 0.98 12.37
C SER A 20 -0.16 0.63 11.11
N ARG A 21 1.01 1.26 10.90
CA ARG A 21 1.90 0.91 9.77
C ARG A 21 2.26 -0.58 9.71
N ARG A 22 2.45 -1.22 10.87
CA ARG A 22 2.73 -2.66 10.97
C ARG A 22 1.52 -3.52 10.62
N SER A 23 0.35 -3.18 11.17
CA SER A 23 -0.90 -3.85 10.82
C SER A 23 -1.20 -3.75 9.32
N CYS A 24 -0.86 -2.63 8.68
CA CYS A 24 -0.99 -2.48 7.24
C CYS A 24 0.01 -3.37 6.47
N GLU A 25 1.22 -3.58 6.97
CA GLU A 25 2.18 -4.53 6.37
C GLU A 25 1.66 -5.97 6.44
N GLU A 26 1.03 -6.36 7.56
CA GLU A 26 0.39 -7.67 7.70
C GLU A 26 -0.79 -7.85 6.73
N LEU A 27 -1.64 -6.82 6.54
CA LEU A 27 -2.74 -6.85 5.58
C LEU A 27 -2.23 -7.02 4.14
N ILE A 28 -1.13 -6.33 3.80
CA ILE A 28 -0.47 -6.50 2.52
C ILE A 28 0.01 -7.94 2.40
N GLU A 29 0.82 -8.45 3.34
CA GLU A 29 1.38 -9.81 3.30
C GLU A 29 0.29 -10.90 3.17
N GLN A 30 -0.87 -10.71 3.80
CA GLN A 30 -2.03 -11.60 3.69
C GLN A 30 -2.77 -11.50 2.35
N GLY A 31 -2.34 -10.64 1.43
CA GLY A 31 -2.98 -10.40 0.14
C GLY A 31 -4.38 -9.80 0.25
N ARG A 32 -4.65 -9.05 1.33
CA ARG A 32 -5.93 -8.36 1.55
C ARG A 32 -6.01 -7.02 0.81
N VAL A 33 -4.87 -6.45 0.47
CA VAL A 33 -4.80 -5.14 -0.20
C VAL A 33 -4.72 -5.32 -1.71
N ALA A 34 -5.46 -4.49 -2.45
CA ALA A 34 -5.35 -4.36 -3.90
C ALA A 34 -5.01 -2.92 -4.30
N VAL A 35 -4.20 -2.78 -5.35
CA VAL A 35 -3.88 -1.50 -5.98
C VAL A 35 -4.31 -1.58 -7.44
N ASN A 36 -5.22 -0.71 -7.86
CA ASN A 36 -5.82 -0.72 -9.20
C ASN A 36 -6.40 -2.10 -9.57
N GLY A 37 -7.05 -2.76 -8.60
CA GLY A 37 -7.65 -4.09 -8.76
C GLY A 37 -6.66 -5.26 -8.72
N ILE A 38 -5.35 -5.02 -8.60
CA ILE A 38 -4.34 -6.06 -8.52
C ILE A 38 -3.98 -6.29 -7.05
N LYS A 39 -4.15 -7.52 -6.56
CA LYS A 39 -3.75 -7.90 -5.20
C LYS A 39 -2.24 -7.72 -5.01
N VAL A 40 -1.86 -7.12 -3.89
CA VAL A 40 -0.48 -6.89 -3.50
C VAL A 40 -0.21 -7.69 -2.24
N ASN A 41 0.83 -8.52 -2.28
CA ASN A 41 1.32 -9.30 -1.16
C ASN A 41 2.80 -9.07 -0.84
N GLU A 42 3.46 -8.16 -1.56
CA GLU A 42 4.87 -7.83 -1.37
C GLU A 42 5.04 -6.52 -0.58
N GLN A 43 5.87 -6.57 0.45
CA GLN A 43 6.22 -5.38 1.23
C GLN A 43 7.06 -4.40 0.41
N GLY A 44 6.98 -3.11 0.77
CA GLY A 44 7.78 -2.08 0.13
C GLY A 44 7.18 -1.53 -1.18
N ARG A 45 6.03 -2.05 -1.61
CA ARG A 45 5.24 -1.46 -2.71
C ARG A 45 5.05 0.04 -2.49
N ARG A 46 5.38 0.84 -3.50
CA ARG A 46 5.11 2.28 -3.54
C ARG A 46 3.94 2.56 -4.46
N VAL A 47 3.12 3.51 -4.05
CA VAL A 47 1.91 3.94 -4.75
C VAL A 47 1.86 5.46 -4.76
N ASN A 48 1.17 6.01 -5.74
CA ASN A 48 0.85 7.42 -5.79
C ASN A 48 -0.62 7.60 -5.35
N PRO A 49 -0.88 8.11 -4.13
CA PRO A 49 -2.25 8.22 -3.61
C PRO A 49 -3.14 9.22 -4.36
N ALA A 50 -2.58 10.04 -5.26
CA ALA A 50 -3.36 10.95 -6.09
C ALA A 50 -3.95 10.27 -7.35
N ILE A 51 -3.42 9.10 -7.73
CA ILE A 51 -3.83 8.39 -8.96
C ILE A 51 -4.22 6.94 -8.73
N ASP A 52 -3.60 6.25 -7.78
CA ASP A 52 -3.81 4.84 -7.53
C ASP A 52 -5.04 4.61 -6.66
N LEU A 53 -5.89 3.70 -7.10
CA LEU A 53 -7.02 3.22 -6.32
C LEU A 53 -6.56 2.09 -5.39
N ILE A 54 -6.66 2.31 -4.09
CA ILE A 54 -6.29 1.33 -3.07
C ILE A 54 -7.57 0.76 -2.45
N THR A 55 -7.68 -0.56 -2.40
CA THR A 55 -8.79 -1.28 -1.77
C THR A 55 -8.24 -2.24 -0.72
N VAL A 56 -8.90 -2.33 0.43
CA VAL A 56 -8.49 -3.12 1.60
C VAL A 56 -9.65 -4.00 2.04
#